data_AF-A0A522F5X0-F1
#
_entry.id   AF-A0A522F5X0-F1
#
_cell.length_a   1.000
_cell.length_b   1.000
_cell.length_c   1.000
_cell.angle_alpha   90.00
_cell.angle_beta   90.00
_cell.angle_gamma   90.00
#
_symmetry.space_group_name_H-M   'P 1'
#
loop_
_entity.id
_entity.type
_entity.pdbx_description
1 polymer ?
#
loop_
_entity_poly.entity_id
_entity_poly.type
_entity_poly.pdbx_seq_one_letter_code
_entity_poly.pdbx_strand_id
1 'polypeptide(L)'
;MELRVKNIYGKIIFDSVKENLKYINLRNAVLENANLKGVNLVNANLENANLENANLENANLENAKGLSVNNLLNKTSKVSFWALMAHILIGGAVIGLSVYTIYNTLGIIIWLMILSIK
;
A
#
# COMPACT_ATOMS: atom_id res chain seq x y z
N MET A 1 17.39 6.59 -18.61
CA MET A 1 17.38 5.35 -17.79
C MET A 1 16.26 4.50 -18.32
N GLU A 2 16.57 3.35 -18.91
CA GLU A 2 15.53 2.44 -19.38
C GLU A 2 14.90 1.70 -18.17
N LEU A 3 13.75 2.16 -17.66
CA LEU A 3 12.94 1.49 -16.61
C LEU A 3 12.31 0.16 -17.10
N ARG A 4 13.09 -0.92 -17.16
CA ARG A 4 12.54 -2.27 -17.40
C ARG A 4 11.88 -2.80 -16.14
N VAL A 5 10.55 -2.90 -16.16
CA VAL A 5 9.80 -3.56 -15.08
C VAL A 5 9.94 -5.06 -15.28
N LYS A 6 10.49 -5.76 -14.29
CA LYS A 6 10.60 -7.22 -14.29
C LYS A 6 9.78 -7.81 -13.14
N ASN A 7 9.22 -9.00 -13.34
CA ASN A 7 8.63 -9.79 -12.25
C ASN A 7 9.68 -10.71 -11.61
N ILE A 8 9.27 -11.48 -10.60
CA ILE A 8 10.10 -12.50 -9.91
C ILE A 8 10.76 -13.52 -10.85
N TYR A 9 10.20 -13.78 -12.03
CA TYR A 9 10.77 -14.72 -13.00
C TYR A 9 11.85 -14.07 -13.88
N GLY A 10 12.21 -12.82 -13.59
CA GLY A 10 13.10 -12.01 -14.42
C GLY A 10 12.49 -11.61 -15.77
N LYS A 11 11.20 -11.93 -16.01
CA LYS A 11 10.50 -11.60 -17.25
C LYS A 11 10.25 -10.10 -17.29
N ILE A 12 10.69 -9.45 -18.37
CA ILE A 12 10.36 -8.06 -18.65
C ILE A 12 8.85 -8.00 -18.90
N ILE A 13 8.17 -7.23 -18.07
CA ILE A 13 6.74 -6.95 -18.15
C ILE A 13 6.54 -5.73 -19.04
N PHE A 14 7.38 -4.71 -18.88
CA PHE A 14 7.38 -3.47 -19.68
C PHE A 14 8.82 -3.02 -19.94
N ASP A 15 9.12 -2.63 -21.19
CA ASP A 15 10.38 -2.00 -21.57
C ASP A 15 10.17 -0.50 -21.83
N SER A 16 11.00 0.30 -21.19
CA SER A 16 10.83 1.71 -20.84
C SER A 16 10.85 2.79 -21.91
N VAL A 17 10.68 2.48 -23.19
CA VAL A 17 10.88 3.51 -24.21
C VAL A 17 9.56 4.13 -24.68
N LYS A 18 8.40 3.56 -24.36
CA LYS A 18 7.18 3.99 -25.09
C LYS A 18 5.81 3.78 -24.49
N GLU A 19 5.65 3.04 -23.39
CA GLU A 19 4.30 2.60 -23.03
C GLU A 19 3.61 3.60 -22.12
N ASN A 20 2.74 4.39 -22.75
CA ASN A 20 1.62 5.02 -22.10
C ASN A 20 0.71 3.88 -21.60
N LEU A 21 1.04 3.29 -20.44
CA LEU A 21 0.30 2.18 -19.81
C LEU A 21 -1.08 2.60 -19.28
N LYS A 22 -1.55 3.77 -19.72
CA LYS A 22 -2.93 4.17 -19.55
C LYS A 22 -3.80 3.14 -20.27
N TYR A 23 -4.81 2.62 -19.58
CA TYR A 23 -5.76 1.61 -20.08
C TYR A 23 -5.20 0.20 -20.30
N ILE A 24 -4.00 -0.12 -19.79
CA ILE A 24 -3.47 -1.48 -19.98
C ILE A 24 -4.31 -2.53 -19.26
N ASN A 25 -4.52 -3.68 -19.91
CA ASN A 25 -5.15 -4.84 -19.28
C ASN A 25 -4.09 -5.78 -18.69
N LEU A 26 -4.00 -5.78 -17.36
CA LEU A 26 -3.12 -6.62 -16.54
C LEU A 26 -3.90 -7.57 -15.65
N ARG A 27 -5.11 -7.94 -16.09
CA ARG A 27 -5.94 -8.91 -15.37
C ARG A 27 -5.19 -10.24 -15.20
N ASN A 28 -5.17 -10.76 -13.97
CA ASN A 28 -4.43 -11.97 -13.57
C ASN A 28 -2.90 -11.88 -13.77
N ALA A 29 -2.31 -10.69 -13.93
CA ALA A 29 -0.87 -10.56 -14.11
C ALA A 29 -0.10 -10.90 -12.82
N VAL A 30 1.05 -11.56 -12.98
CA VAL A 30 2.00 -11.80 -11.87
C VAL A 30 3.02 -10.67 -11.83
N LEU A 31 2.77 -9.72 -10.94
CA LEU A 31 3.56 -8.50 -10.69
C LEU A 31 4.20 -8.52 -9.29
N GLU A 32 4.31 -9.69 -8.69
CA GLU A 32 4.95 -9.87 -7.39
C GLU A 32 6.37 -9.28 -7.43
N ASN A 33 6.73 -8.51 -6.39
CA ASN A 33 8.02 -7.82 -6.28
C ASN A 33 8.38 -6.89 -7.47
N ALA A 34 7.43 -6.53 -8.34
CA ALA A 34 7.71 -5.70 -9.50
C ALA A 34 8.02 -4.25 -9.07
N ASN A 35 9.02 -3.64 -9.71
CA ASN A 35 9.31 -2.22 -9.53
C ASN A 35 8.47 -1.37 -10.48
N LEU A 36 7.35 -0.84 -9.98
CA LEU A 36 6.40 0.02 -10.71
C LEU A 36 6.52 1.50 -10.28
N LYS A 37 7.64 1.89 -9.69
CA LYS A 37 7.87 3.25 -9.19
C LYS A 37 7.73 4.29 -10.31
N GLY A 38 6.85 5.28 -10.12
CA GLY A 38 6.62 6.36 -11.08
C GLY A 38 5.88 5.97 -12.36
N VAL A 39 5.38 4.74 -12.47
CA VAL A 39 4.71 4.24 -13.68
C VAL A 39 3.31 4.84 -13.82
N ASN A 40 2.88 5.12 -15.06
CA ASN A 40 1.56 5.67 -15.36
C ASN A 40 0.55 4.58 -15.74
N LEU A 41 -0.25 4.12 -14.77
CA LEU A 41 -1.26 3.07 -14.86
C LEU A 41 -2.70 3.61 -14.82
N VAL A 42 -2.93 4.83 -15.32
CA VAL A 42 -4.26 5.45 -15.31
C VAL A 42 -5.27 4.58 -16.09
N ASN A 43 -6.44 4.31 -15.53
CA ASN A 43 -7.46 3.42 -16.11
C ASN A 43 -6.99 1.97 -16.36
N ALA A 44 -5.88 1.51 -15.77
CA ALA A 44 -5.41 0.13 -15.94
C ALA A 44 -6.37 -0.88 -15.30
N ASN A 45 -6.52 -2.06 -15.90
CA ASN A 45 -7.23 -3.19 -15.29
C ASN A 45 -6.24 -4.13 -14.59
N LEU A 46 -6.23 -4.14 -13.25
CA LEU A 46 -5.41 -5.01 -12.40
C LEU A 46 -6.26 -6.05 -11.66
N GLU A 47 -7.47 -6.37 -12.15
CA GLU A 47 -8.33 -7.39 -11.53
C GLU A 47 -7.57 -8.71 -11.38
N ASN A 48 -7.56 -9.25 -10.15
CA ASN A 48 -6.83 -10.48 -9.79
C ASN A 48 -5.31 -10.46 -10.07
N ALA A 49 -4.69 -9.30 -10.30
CA ALA A 49 -3.25 -9.22 -10.45
C ALA A 49 -2.57 -9.48 -9.09
N ASN A 50 -1.51 -10.29 -9.07
CA ASN A 50 -0.67 -10.45 -7.90
C ASN A 50 0.32 -9.27 -7.83
N LEU A 51 0.07 -8.32 -6.93
CA LEU A 51 0.91 -7.14 -6.66
C LEU A 51 1.63 -7.23 -5.31
N GLU A 52 1.72 -8.42 -4.72
CA GLU A 52 2.39 -8.61 -3.44
C GLU A 52 3.84 -8.10 -3.51
N ASN A 53 4.21 -7.26 -2.54
CA ASN A 53 5.51 -6.58 -2.45
C ASN A 53 5.90 -5.72 -3.68
N ALA A 54 4.98 -5.40 -4.58
CA ALA A 54 5.26 -4.50 -5.70
C ALA A 54 5.53 -3.07 -5.22
N ASN A 55 6.55 -2.42 -5.78
CA ASN A 55 6.85 -1.02 -5.48
C ASN A 55 5.99 -0.10 -6.35
N LEU A 56 4.96 0.50 -5.77
CA LEU A 56 4.04 1.44 -6.42
C LEU A 56 4.31 2.91 -6.03
N GLU A 57 5.48 3.22 -5.46
CA GLU A 57 5.83 4.57 -5.03
C GLU A 57 5.71 5.55 -6.21
N ASN A 58 4.99 6.66 -6.03
CA ASN A 58 4.72 7.66 -7.07
C ASN A 58 4.05 7.13 -8.35
N ALA A 59 3.50 5.91 -8.37
CA ALA A 59 2.76 5.40 -9.52
C ALA A 59 1.43 6.15 -9.68
N ASN A 60 1.08 6.50 -10.92
CA ASN A 60 -0.23 7.06 -11.22
C ASN A 60 -1.24 5.93 -11.45
N LEU A 61 -2.17 5.76 -10.51
CA LEU A 61 -3.20 4.69 -10.50
C LEU A 61 -4.62 5.27 -10.60
N GLU A 62 -4.76 6.50 -11.11
CA GLU A 62 -6.07 7.13 -11.27
C GLU A 62 -7.02 6.21 -12.06
N ASN A 63 -8.20 5.93 -11.51
CA ASN A 63 -9.21 5.05 -12.11
C ASN A 63 -8.75 3.61 -12.43
N ALA A 64 -7.63 3.15 -11.86
CA ALA A 64 -7.22 1.76 -12.00
C ALA A 64 -8.20 0.82 -11.26
N LYS A 65 -8.53 -0.32 -11.88
CA LYS A 65 -9.45 -1.33 -11.34
C LYS A 65 -8.69 -2.49 -10.72
N GLY A 66 -9.27 -3.16 -9.73
CA GLY A 66 -8.67 -4.37 -9.13
C GLY A 66 -7.56 -4.13 -8.10
N LEU A 67 -7.45 -2.91 -7.58
CA LEU A 67 -6.51 -2.60 -6.50
C LEU A 67 -7.06 -3.06 -5.14
N SER A 68 -6.24 -3.76 -4.37
CA SER A 68 -6.51 -4.08 -2.97
C SER A 68 -6.06 -2.92 -2.06
N VAL A 69 -6.67 -2.83 -0.86
CA VAL A 69 -6.26 -1.88 0.20
C VAL A 69 -4.76 -1.96 0.49
N ASN A 70 -4.18 -3.18 0.46
CA ASN A 70 -2.75 -3.39 0.68
C ASN A 70 -1.88 -2.70 -0.38
N ASN A 71 -2.35 -2.66 -1.63
CA ASN A 71 -1.62 -2.01 -2.73
C ASN A 71 -1.60 -0.48 -2.56
N LEU A 72 -2.63 0.07 -1.91
CA LEU A 72 -2.74 1.50 -1.62
C LEU A 72 -1.86 1.92 -0.43
N LEU A 73 -1.72 1.05 0.58
CA LEU A 73 -0.83 1.28 1.72
C LEU A 73 0.64 1.41 1.30
N ASN A 74 1.06 0.64 0.29
CA ASN A 74 2.40 0.71 -0.28
C ASN A 74 2.68 2.03 -1.05
N LYS A 75 1.62 2.76 -1.45
CA LYS A 75 1.74 4.05 -2.14
C LYS A 75 1.96 5.20 -1.15
N THR A 76 1.36 5.13 0.02
CA THR A 76 1.50 6.16 1.05
C THR A 76 2.80 5.94 1.79
N SER A 77 3.76 6.84 1.61
CA SER A 77 4.99 6.90 2.40
C SER A 77 4.65 6.92 3.89
N LYS A 78 4.71 5.76 4.55
CA LYS A 78 4.62 5.57 6.01
C LYS A 78 3.70 6.58 6.72
N VAL A 79 2.48 6.79 6.24
CA VAL A 79 1.51 7.46 7.11
C VAL A 79 1.20 6.40 8.16
N SER A 80 1.88 6.51 9.30
CA SER A 80 1.73 5.56 10.39
C SER A 80 0.25 5.45 10.69
N PHE A 81 -0.20 4.26 11.05
CA PHE A 81 -1.59 4.01 11.44
C PHE A 81 -2.11 5.06 12.46
N TRP A 82 -1.17 5.63 13.21
CA TRP A 82 -1.29 6.68 14.21
C TRP A 82 -1.58 8.06 13.60
N ALA A 83 -0.97 8.40 12.47
CA ALA A 83 -1.23 9.63 11.72
C ALA A 83 -2.60 9.60 11.02
N LEU A 84 -3.08 8.43 10.59
CA LEU A 84 -4.45 8.28 10.09
C LEU A 84 -5.47 8.43 11.24
N MET A 85 -5.17 7.86 12.41
CA MET A 85 -6.01 8.01 13.60
C MET A 85 -6.08 9.46 14.09
N ALA A 86 -4.99 10.23 13.98
CA ALA A 86 -4.96 11.64 14.34
C ALA A 86 -6.01 12.50 13.60
N HIS A 87 -6.32 12.18 12.33
CA HIS A 87 -7.34 12.90 11.56
C HIS A 87 -8.77 12.58 12.01
N ILE A 88 -9.01 11.35 12.47
CA ILE A 88 -10.30 10.91 13.05
C ILE A 88 -10.52 11.58 14.43
N LEU A 89 -9.44 11.78 15.19
CA LEU A 89 -9.47 12.40 16.52
C LEU A 89 -9.78 13.90 16.48
N ILE A 90 -9.34 14.63 15.45
CA ILE A 90 -9.58 16.07 15.32
C ILE A 90 -11.07 16.38 15.05
N GLY A 91 -11.85 15.42 14.53
CA GLY A 91 -13.28 15.57 14.27
C GLY A 91 -14.24 15.09 15.37
N GLY A 92 -13.73 14.46 16.45
CA GLY A 92 -14.56 13.74 17.42
C GLY A 92 -14.01 13.78 18.84
N ALA A 93 -13.82 14.99 19.38
CA ALA A 93 -13.05 15.27 20.59
C ALA A 93 -13.53 14.59 21.90
N VAL A 94 -14.69 13.93 21.96
CA VAL A 94 -15.22 13.34 23.21
C VAL A 94 -15.14 11.80 23.24
N ILE A 95 -15.30 11.11 22.11
CA ILE A 95 -15.29 9.64 22.06
C ILE A 95 -13.87 9.10 21.83
N GLY A 96 -13.01 9.84 21.14
CA GLY A 96 -11.65 9.42 20.84
C GLY A 96 -10.73 9.36 22.06
N LEU A 97 -10.90 10.28 23.03
CA LEU A 97 -10.03 10.38 24.20
C LEU A 97 -10.24 9.22 25.17
N SER A 98 -11.49 8.76 25.35
CA SER A 98 -11.82 7.61 26.19
C SER A 98 -11.31 6.31 25.58
N VAL A 99 -11.49 6.11 24.27
CA VAL A 99 -11.00 4.93 23.55
C VAL A 99 -9.46 4.89 23.53
N TYR A 100 -8.78 6.02 23.30
CA TYR A 100 -7.31 6.10 23.34
C TYR A 100 -6.74 5.73 24.72
N THR A 101 -7.35 6.25 25.78
CA THR A 101 -6.94 5.94 27.16
C THR A 101 -7.08 4.45 27.46
N ILE A 102 -8.15 3.81 26.97
CA ILE A 102 -8.39 2.37 27.12
C ILE A 102 -7.32 1.54 26.40
N TYR A 103 -7.03 1.85 25.12
CA TYR A 103 -6.01 1.12 24.35
C TYR A 103 -4.61 1.27 24.96
N ASN A 104 -4.26 2.48 25.40
CA ASN A 104 -2.95 2.73 26.01
C ASN A 104 -2.81 2.00 27.35
N THR A 105 -3.88 2.01 28.17
CA THR A 105 -3.89 1.30 29.46
C THR A 105 -3.82 -0.21 29.27
N LEU A 106 -4.57 -0.79 28.32
CA LEU A 106 -4.50 -2.21 27.98
C LEU A 106 -3.12 -2.61 27.43
N GLY A 107 -2.52 -1.77 26.60
CA GLY A 107 -1.17 -2.00 26.07
C GLY A 107 -0.10 -2.04 27.17
N ILE A 108 -0.17 -1.11 28.12
CA ILE A 108 0.72 -1.07 29.29
C ILE A 108 0.53 -2.32 30.16
N ILE A 109 -0.72 -2.73 30.41
CA ILE A 109 -1.03 -3.93 31.21
C ILE A 109 -0.47 -5.19 30.55
N ILE A 110 -0.70 -5.39 29.26
CA ILE A 110 -0.18 -6.55 28.51
C ILE A 110 1.35 -6.56 28.55
N TRP A 111 1.99 -5.40 28.37
CA TRP A 111 3.45 -5.29 28.43
C TRP A 111 4.01 -5.65 29.82
N LEU A 112 3.37 -5.18 30.89
CA LEU A 112 3.74 -5.52 32.27
C LEU A 112 3.51 -7.00 32.60
N MET A 113 2.45 -7.61 32.07
CA MET A 113 2.20 -9.05 32.22
C MET A 113 3.29 -9.88 31.55
N ILE A 114 3.72 -9.49 30.34
CA ILE A 114 4.82 -10.16 29.63
C ILE A 114 6.16 -9.98 30.38
N LEU A 115 6.40 -8.80 30.97
CA LEU A 115 7.61 -8.53 31.73
C LEU A 115 7.69 -9.33 33.04
N SER A 116 6.54 -9.63 33.67
CA SER A 116 6.45 -10.37 34.94
C SER A 116 6.55 -11.90 34.78
N ILE A 117 6.57 -12.41 33.54
CA ILE A 117 6.69 -13.84 33.20
C ILE A 117 8.17 -14.20 32.85
N LYS A 118 9.10 -13.25 32.99
CA LYS A 118 10.55 -13.47 32.83
C LYS A 118 11.28 -13.54 34.16
#